data_AF-A0A9D7N2I6-F1
#
_entry.id   AF-A0A9D7N2I6-F1
#
_cell.length_a   1.000
_cell.length_b   1.000
_cell.length_c   1.000
_cell.angle_alpha   90.00
_cell.angle_beta   90.00
_cell.angle_gamma   90.00
#
_symmetry.space_group_name_H-M   'P 1'
#
loop_
_entity.id
_entity.type
_entity.pdbx_description
1 polymer ?
#
loop_
_entity_poly.entity_id
_entity_poly.type
_entity_poly.pdbx_seq_one_letter_code
_entity_poly.pdbx_strand_id
1 'polypeptide(L)'
;MVLEGLGWTVDQLGRRDKSEPHRHVSGHELLEGLKDYALEYFGPLARTVLKLWGVRRSEDFGAIVFHLVEAQLLSRQESDSLDDFARGFDFRDALESGYRVRLPSRLGGAP
;
A
#
# COMPACT_ATOMS: atom_id res chain seq x y z
N MET A 1 -7.32 -4.64 14.44
CA MET A 1 -7.26 -5.25 13.10
C MET A 1 -6.95 -4.29 11.96
N VAL A 2 -7.81 -3.33 11.54
CA VAL A 2 -7.47 -2.41 10.42
C VAL A 2 -6.38 -1.40 10.80
N LEU A 3 -6.46 -0.84 12.02
CA LEU A 3 -5.45 0.09 12.54
C LEU A 3 -4.08 -0.57 12.83
N GLU A 4 -4.05 -1.88 13.10
CA GLU A 4 -2.80 -2.61 13.36
C GLU A 4 -2.02 -2.89 12.07
N GLY A 5 -2.71 -3.20 10.96
CA GLY A 5 -2.05 -3.36 9.66
C GLY A 5 -1.48 -2.05 9.12
N LEU A 6 -2.21 -0.95 9.35
CA LEU A 6 -1.73 0.38 8.99
C LEU A 6 -0.54 0.82 9.86
N GLY A 7 -0.62 0.59 11.18
CA GLY A 7 0.48 0.86 12.11
C GLY A 7 1.74 0.04 11.80
N TRP A 8 1.59 -1.21 11.38
CA TRP A 8 2.72 -2.04 10.95
C TRP A 8 3.39 -1.52 9.68
N THR A 9 2.60 -1.02 8.72
CA THR A 9 3.14 -0.46 7.46
C THR A 9 3.87 0.86 7.72
N VAL A 10 3.33 1.72 8.59
CA VAL A 10 3.99 2.97 9.02
C VAL A 10 5.27 2.67 9.80
N ASP A 11 5.28 1.68 10.70
CA ASP A 11 6.47 1.28 11.47
C ASP A 11 7.54 0.64 10.58
N GLN A 12 7.17 -0.19 9.60
CA GLN A 12 8.13 -0.80 8.67
C GLN A 12 8.75 0.23 7.70
N LEU A 13 7.95 1.16 7.18
CA LEU A 13 8.45 2.23 6.31
C LEU A 13 9.33 3.20 7.10
N GLY A 14 8.98 3.52 8.35
CA GLY A 14 9.82 4.33 9.25
C GLY A 14 11.10 3.63 9.73
N ARG A 15 11.14 2.29 9.75
CA ARG A 15 12.33 1.51 10.17
C ARG A 15 13.33 1.25 9.06
N ARG A 16 12.95 1.37 7.79
CA ARG A 16 13.88 1.33 6.66
C ARG A 16 14.70 2.60 6.49
N ASP A 17 14.30 3.70 7.14
CA ASP A 17 15.01 4.99 7.05
C ASP A 17 15.03 5.71 8.41
N LYS A 18 15.83 5.19 9.36
CA LYS A 18 16.14 5.88 10.62
C LYS A 18 17.14 7.05 10.44
N SER A 19 17.33 7.53 9.22
CA SER A 19 18.35 8.52 8.87
C SER A 19 17.79 9.93 8.67
N GLU A 20 16.49 10.10 8.42
CA GLU A 20 15.92 11.41 8.05
C GLU A 20 14.52 11.60 8.66
N PRO A 21 14.34 12.49 9.66
CA PRO A 21 13.04 12.78 10.28
C PRO A 21 12.01 13.44 9.35
N HIS A 22 12.34 13.65 8.08
CA HIS A 22 11.59 14.48 7.14
C HIS A 22 11.50 13.88 5.74
N ARG A 23 11.57 12.55 5.60
CA ARG A 23 11.30 11.94 4.31
C ARG A 23 9.81 12.04 4.00
N HIS A 24 9.46 13.01 3.16
CA HIS A 24 8.13 13.11 2.57
C HIS A 24 7.84 11.87 1.74
N VAL A 25 6.64 11.31 1.89
CA VAL A 25 6.18 10.18 1.08
C VAL A 25 5.01 10.69 0.26
N SER A 26 5.16 10.68 -1.06
CA SER A 26 4.12 11.08 -1.99
C SER A 26 2.94 10.11 -1.99
N GLY A 27 1.76 10.58 -2.43
CA GLY A 27 0.59 9.71 -2.59
C GLY A 27 0.84 8.49 -3.49
N HIS A 28 1.67 8.65 -4.51
CA HIS A 28 2.08 7.54 -5.39
C HIS A 28 2.95 6.51 -4.66
N GLU A 29 3.94 6.94 -3.87
CA GLU A 29 4.77 6.03 -3.07
C GLU A 29 3.93 5.28 -2.02
N LEU A 30 2.92 5.93 -1.43
CA LEU A 30 1.98 5.27 -0.52
C LEU A 30 1.15 4.20 -1.23
N LEU A 31 0.68 4.47 -2.45
CA LEU A 31 -0.07 3.50 -3.26
C LEU A 31 0.79 2.31 -3.65
N GLU A 32 2.04 2.55 -4.07
CA GLU A 32 3.00 1.49 -4.38
C GLU A 32 3.29 0.65 -3.14
N GLY A 33 3.50 1.29 -1.98
CA GLY A 33 3.68 0.60 -0.71
C GLY A 33 2.48 -0.26 -0.32
N LEU A 34 1.25 0.24 -0.51
CA LEU A 34 0.03 -0.53 -0.29
C LEU A 34 -0.04 -1.75 -1.21
N LYS A 35 0.27 -1.59 -2.49
CA LYS A 35 0.26 -2.67 -3.49
C LYS A 35 1.24 -3.77 -3.10
N ASP A 36 2.48 -3.41 -2.83
CA ASP A 36 3.55 -4.34 -2.49
C ASP A 36 3.21 -5.09 -1.20
N TYR A 37 2.75 -4.36 -0.18
CA TYR A 37 2.29 -4.95 1.08
C TYR A 37 1.15 -5.95 0.87
N ALA A 38 0.11 -5.55 0.13
CA ALA A 38 -1.05 -6.39 -0.09
C ALA A 38 -0.70 -7.67 -0.86
N LEU A 39 0.16 -7.57 -1.88
CA LEU A 39 0.65 -8.71 -2.65
C LEU A 39 1.56 -9.62 -1.84
N GLU A 40 2.41 -9.07 -0.98
CA GLU A 40 3.31 -9.85 -0.14
C GLU A 40 2.54 -10.65 0.93
N TYR A 41 1.58 -10.00 1.60
CA TYR A 41 0.85 -10.61 2.72
C TYR A 41 -0.34 -11.46 2.31
N PHE A 42 -1.08 -11.04 1.30
CA PHE A 42 -2.34 -11.68 0.91
C PHE A 42 -2.26 -12.37 -0.45
N GLY A 43 -1.18 -12.14 -1.21
CA GLY A 43 -0.95 -12.74 -2.51
C GLY A 43 -2.15 -12.56 -3.46
N PRO A 44 -2.72 -13.66 -4.01
CA PRO A 44 -3.85 -13.56 -4.93
C PRO A 44 -5.14 -13.04 -4.27
N LEU A 45 -5.20 -12.99 -2.94
CA LEU A 45 -6.34 -12.46 -2.19
C LEU A 45 -6.21 -10.96 -1.89
N ALA A 46 -5.12 -10.31 -2.29
CA ALA A 46 -4.85 -8.89 -2.02
C ALA A 46 -6.04 -7.99 -2.35
N ARG A 47 -6.59 -8.09 -3.56
CA ARG A 47 -7.75 -7.29 -3.96
C ARG A 47 -8.99 -7.58 -3.11
N THR A 48 -9.24 -8.84 -2.79
CA THR A 48 -10.38 -9.25 -1.97
C THR A 48 -10.29 -8.67 -0.57
N VAL A 49 -9.10 -8.72 0.05
CA VAL A 49 -8.87 -8.17 1.38
C VAL A 49 -9.04 -6.64 1.38
N LEU A 50 -8.43 -5.93 0.43
CA LEU A 50 -8.59 -4.48 0.33
C LEU A 50 -10.05 -4.08 0.13
N LYS A 51 -10.80 -4.82 -0.71
CA LYS A 51 -12.23 -4.60 -0.91
C LYS A 51 -13.04 -4.80 0.37
N LEU A 52 -12.69 -5.77 1.21
CA LEU A 52 -13.32 -6.01 2.51
C LEU A 52 -13.03 -4.88 3.52
N TRP A 53 -11.88 -4.21 3.40
CA TRP A 53 -11.56 -3.00 4.17
C TRP A 53 -12.22 -1.73 3.61
N GLY A 54 -12.99 -1.85 2.53
CA GLY A 54 -13.64 -0.72 1.88
C GLY A 54 -12.77 -0.01 0.84
N VAL A 55 -11.54 -0.47 0.60
CA VAL A 55 -10.62 0.11 -0.39
C VAL A 55 -10.82 -0.60 -1.73
N ARG A 56 -11.55 0.05 -2.65
CA ARG A 56 -11.88 -0.53 -3.97
C ARG A 56 -11.08 0.08 -5.10
N ARG A 57 -10.58 1.30 -4.91
CA ARG A 57 -9.73 2.04 -5.83
C ARG A 57 -8.72 2.90 -5.07
N SER A 58 -7.75 3.42 -5.79
CA SER A 58 -6.65 4.24 -5.26
C SER A 58 -7.14 5.44 -4.47
N GLU A 59 -8.24 6.06 -4.90
CA GLU A 59 -8.87 7.22 -4.25
C GLU A 59 -9.49 6.88 -2.90
N ASP A 60 -10.01 5.66 -2.72
CA ASP A 60 -10.55 5.23 -1.43
C ASP A 60 -9.41 5.14 -0.39
N PHE A 61 -8.22 4.70 -0.83
CA PHE A 61 -7.03 4.71 0.02
C PHE A 61 -6.52 6.13 0.27
N GLY A 62 -6.52 6.99 -0.75
CA GLY A 62 -6.21 8.41 -0.60
C GLY A 62 -7.08 9.10 0.44
N ALA A 63 -8.40 8.83 0.44
CA ALA A 63 -9.31 9.36 1.46
C ALA A 63 -8.92 8.91 2.88
N ILE A 64 -8.49 7.66 3.07
CA ILE A 64 -7.98 7.18 4.36
C ILE A 64 -6.72 7.95 4.77
N VAL A 65 -5.75 8.12 3.86
CA VAL A 65 -4.52 8.87 4.12
C VAL A 65 -4.83 10.31 4.51
N PHE A 66 -5.74 10.98 3.80
CA PHE A 66 -6.13 12.36 4.10
C PHE A 66 -6.84 12.48 5.45
N HIS A 67 -7.72 11.54 5.82
CA HIS A 67 -8.29 11.52 7.16
C HIS A 67 -7.24 11.37 8.27
N LEU A 68 -6.16 10.62 8.01
CA LEU A 68 -5.06 10.48 8.98
C LEU A 68 -4.21 11.75 9.09
N VAL A 69 -4.07 12.49 7.99
CA VAL A 69 -3.45 13.82 7.99
C VAL A 69 -4.30 14.80 8.79
N GLU A 70 -5.61 14.83 8.58
CA GLU A 70 -6.55 15.65 9.35
C GLU A 70 -6.52 15.31 10.86
N ALA A 71 -6.36 14.03 11.18
CA ALA A 71 -6.18 13.54 12.55
C ALA A 71 -4.77 13.80 13.13
N GLN A 72 -3.89 14.51 12.41
CA GLN A 72 -2.51 14.81 12.80
C GLN A 72 -1.63 13.57 13.06
N LEU A 73 -2.00 12.42 12.47
CA LEU A 73 -1.23 11.17 12.54
C LEU A 73 -0.22 11.05 11.39
N LEU A 74 -0.41 11.82 10.31
CA LEU A 74 0.50 11.93 9.16
C LEU A 74 0.72 13.41 8.82
N SER A 75 1.90 13.72 8.29
CA SER A 75 2.24 15.05 7.77
C SER A 75 1.95 15.14 6.28
N ARG A 76 1.49 16.30 5.80
CA ARG A 76 1.30 16.62 4.37
C ARG A 76 2.20 17.77 3.93
N GLN A 77 2.48 17.84 2.64
CA GLN A 77 2.90 19.06 1.97
C GLN A 77 1.70 19.85 1.45
N GLU A 78 1.93 21.14 1.16
CA GLU A 78 0.90 21.99 0.52
C GLU A 78 0.55 21.50 -0.89
N SER A 79 1.48 20.86 -1.57
CA SER A 79 1.30 20.29 -2.91
C SER A 79 0.51 18.98 -2.94
N ASP A 80 0.37 18.28 -1.81
CA ASP A 80 -0.32 16.99 -1.80
C ASP A 80 -1.83 17.18 -1.97
N SER A 81 -2.39 16.42 -2.89
CA SER A 81 -3.80 16.44 -3.25
C SER A 81 -4.36 15.02 -3.31
N LEU A 82 -5.67 14.90 -3.07
CA LEU A 82 -6.38 13.65 -3.35
C LEU A 82 -6.26 13.23 -4.82
N ASP A 83 -6.04 14.18 -5.74
CA ASP A 83 -5.81 13.89 -7.17
C ASP A 83 -4.56 13.03 -7.41
N ASP A 84 -3.58 13.09 -6.51
CA ASP A 84 -2.37 12.26 -6.58
C ASP A 84 -2.72 10.76 -6.48
N PHE A 85 -3.84 10.44 -5.83
CA PHE A 85 -4.36 9.09 -5.74
C PHE A 85 -5.28 8.72 -6.91
N ALA A 86 -5.91 9.69 -7.57
CA ALA A 86 -6.76 9.45 -8.74
C ALA A 86 -5.96 8.95 -9.96
N ARG A 87 -4.66 9.24 -9.99
CA ARG A 87 -3.72 8.75 -11.03
C ARG A 87 -3.02 7.45 -10.64
N GLY A 88 -3.55 6.74 -9.66
CA GLY A 88 -3.04 5.43 -9.25
C GLY A 88 -3.24 4.35 -10.31
N PHE A 89 -3.03 3.10 -9.91
CA PHE A 89 -3.18 1.94 -10.81
C PHE A 89 -4.58 1.33 -10.71
N ASP A 90 -4.94 0.53 -11.72
CA ASP A 90 -6.12 -0.33 -11.65
C ASP A 90 -5.88 -1.49 -10.66
N PHE A 91 -6.72 -1.59 -9.64
CA PHE A 91 -6.57 -2.58 -8.57
C PHE A 91 -6.74 -4.02 -9.05
N ARG A 92 -7.55 -4.27 -10.08
CA ARG A 92 -7.69 -5.62 -10.64
C ARG A 92 -6.39 -6.00 -11.33
N ASP A 93 -5.87 -5.14 -12.20
CA ASP A 93 -4.66 -5.44 -12.96
C ASP A 93 -3.45 -5.58 -12.03
N ALA A 94 -3.29 -4.65 -11.10
CA ALA A 94 -2.14 -4.62 -10.19
C ALA A 94 -2.15 -5.72 -9.13
N LEU A 95 -3.32 -6.12 -8.61
CA LEU A 95 -3.41 -7.02 -7.45
C LEU A 95 -3.88 -8.45 -7.78
N GLU A 96 -4.56 -8.67 -8.92
CA GLU A 96 -4.97 -10.02 -9.33
C GLU A 96 -4.04 -10.59 -10.41
N SER A 97 -3.78 -9.82 -11.47
CA SER A 97 -2.97 -10.29 -12.61
C SER A 97 -1.46 -10.14 -12.37
N GLY A 98 -1.05 -9.25 -11.47
CA GLY A 98 0.37 -9.01 -11.14
C GLY A 98 1.01 -10.05 -10.21
N TYR A 99 0.23 -10.90 -9.53
CA TYR A 99 0.77 -11.83 -8.55
C TYR A 99 1.53 -12.99 -9.21
N ARG A 100 2.81 -13.15 -8.87
CA ARG A 100 3.64 -14.30 -9.28
C ARG A 100 3.88 -15.23 -8.11
N VAL A 101 3.41 -16.48 -8.22
CA VAL A 101 3.72 -17.53 -7.25
C VAL A 101 5.23 -17.74 -7.21
N ARG A 102 5.84 -17.48 -6.06
CA ARG A 102 7.23 -17.87 -5.78
C ARG A 102 7.23 -19.35 -5.39
N LEU A 103 7.47 -20.22 -6.38
CA LEU A 103 7.59 -21.65 -6.10
C LEU A 103 8.88 -21.92 -5.31
N PRO A 104 8.84 -22.73 -4.22
CA PRO A 104 10.04 -23.19 -3.54
C PRO A 104 10.98 -23.92 -4.51
N SER A 105 12.29 -23.72 -4.37
CA SER A 105 13.31 -24.30 -5.27
C SER A 105 13.24 -25.84 -5.37
N ARG A 106 12.62 -26.52 -4.40
CA ARG A 106 12.40 -27.98 -4.40
C ARG A 106 11.26 -28.45 -5.32
N LEU A 107 10.41 -27.54 -5.79
CA LEU A 107 9.32 -27.82 -6.74
C LEU A 107 9.60 -27.27 -8.14
N GLY A 108 10.70 -26.52 -8.33
CA GLY A 108 11.15 -25.98 -9.62
C GLY A 108 12.09 -26.90 -10.41
N GLY A 109 12.20 -28.17 -10.01
CA GLY A 109 12.93 -29.18 -10.78
C GLY A 109 12.12 -29.56 -12.02
N ALA A 110 12.40 -28.94 -13.15
CA ALA A 110 12.09 -29.54 -14.44
C ALA A 110 13.10 -30.67 -14.72
N PRO A 111 12.73 -31.73 -15.45
CA PRO A 111 13.70 -32.60 -16.12
C PRO A 111 14.53 -31.81 -17.15
#